data_AF-A0A927HTH9-F1
#
_entry.id   AF-A0A927HTH9-F1
#
_cell.length_a   1.000
_cell.length_b   1.000
_cell.length_c   1.000
_cell.angle_alpha   90.00
_cell.angle_beta   90.00
_cell.angle_gamma   90.00
#
_symmetry.space_group_name_H-M   'P 1'
#
loop_
_entity.id
_entity.type
_entity.pdbx_description
1 polymer ?
#
loop_
_entity_poly.entity_id
_entity_poly.type
_entity_poly.pdbx_seq_one_letter_code
_entity_poly.pdbx_strand_id
1 'polypeptide(L)' 'MRKNAGDIRSQICRAGQGRIASLIGRYYAMDRDNRWDRVEQAYDLLTLGQRRIPGRYRRRGSAGRLRP' A
#
# COMPACT_ATOMS: atom_id res chain seq x y z
N MET A 1 -10.30 9.00 21.23
CA MET A 1 -8.90 8.60 21.04
C MET A 1 -8.72 8.11 19.60
N ARG A 2 -8.10 8.90 18.71
CA ARG A 2 -7.83 8.46 17.33
C ARG A 2 -6.46 7.77 17.31
N LYS A 3 -6.44 6.44 17.24
CA LYS A 3 -5.19 5.70 17.09
C LYS A 3 -4.75 5.73 15.63
N ASN A 4 -3.56 6.26 15.35
CA ASN A 4 -3.05 6.46 13.99
C ASN A 4 -1.78 5.62 13.76
N ALA A 5 -1.31 5.55 12.51
CA ALA A 5 -0.09 4.82 12.16
C ALA A 5 1.16 5.27 12.95
N GLY A 6 1.20 6.51 13.42
CA GLY A 6 2.26 7.02 14.30
C GLY A 6 2.34 6.29 15.65
N ASP A 7 1.20 5.87 16.19
CA ASP A 7 1.16 5.13 17.46
C ASP A 7 1.78 3.75 17.31
N ILE A 8 1.52 3.08 16.18
CA ILE A 8 2.07 1.75 15.88
C ILE A 8 3.59 1.82 15.79
N ARG A 9 4.14 2.83 15.11
CA ARG A 9 5.59 3.01 15.04
C ARG A 9 6.21 3.24 16.42
N SER A 10 5.56 4.04 17.27
CA SER A 10 5.99 4.27 18.65
C SER A 10 6.03 2.97 19.46
N GLN A 11 5.01 2.12 19.34
CA GLN A 11 5.00 0.81 20.01
C GLN A 11 6.12 -0.12 19.52
N ILE A 12 6.37 -0.15 18.21
CA ILE A 12 7.46 -0.96 17.63
C ILE A 12 8.82 -0.48 18.15
N CYS A 13 9.06 0.84 18.20
CA CYS A 13 10.30 1.39 18.77
C CYS A 13 10.43 1.08 20.27
N ARG A 14 9.34 1.14 21.04
CA ARG A 14 9.32 0.79 22.47
C ARG A 14 9.64 -0.68 22.73
N ALA A 15 9.13 -1.57 21.88
CA ALA A 15 9.42 -3.01 21.97
C ALA A 15 10.86 -3.35 21.57
N GLY A 16 11.56 -2.45 20.85
CA GLY A 16 12.95 -2.67 20.41
C GLY A 16 13.12 -3.71 19.30
N GLN A 17 12.02 -4.29 18.81
CA GLN A 17 12.04 -5.37 17.82
C GLN A 17 10.82 -5.29 16.87
N GLY A 18 11.05 -5.57 15.59
CA GLY A 18 10.03 -5.59 14.53
C GLY A 18 10.05 -4.36 13.60
N ARG A 19 9.44 -4.52 12.42
CA ARG A 19 9.25 -3.44 11.42
C ARG A 19 7.95 -3.64 10.67
N ILE A 20 7.37 -2.56 10.17
CA ILE A 20 6.23 -2.64 9.24
C ILE A 20 6.78 -3.12 7.90
N ALA A 21 6.39 -4.33 7.47
CA ALA A 21 6.88 -4.94 6.24
C ALA A 21 6.13 -4.45 4.98
N SER A 22 4.79 -4.44 5.03
CA SER A 22 3.93 -4.06 3.91
C SER A 22 2.71 -3.29 4.39
N LEU A 23 2.20 -2.38 3.54
CA LEU A 23 0.97 -1.62 3.79
C LEU A 23 0.01 -1.84 2.62
N ILE A 24 -1.21 -2.26 2.94
CA ILE A 24 -2.27 -2.49 1.97
C ILE A 24 -3.61 -2.03 2.54
N GLY A 25 -4.44 -1.42 1.68
CA GLY A 25 -5.77 -0.98 2.07
C GLY A 25 -6.72 -2.16 2.24
N ARG A 26 -7.65 -2.05 3.22
CA ARG A 26 -8.69 -3.05 3.46
C ARG A 26 -9.51 -3.44 2.23
N TYR A 27 -9.65 -2.51 1.28
CA TYR A 27 -10.36 -2.75 0.02
C TYR A 27 -9.76 -3.92 -0.79
N TYR A 28 -8.44 -4.11 -0.69
CA TYR A 28 -7.73 -5.18 -1.39
C TYR A 28 -7.51 -6.40 -0.48
N ALA A 29 -7.13 -6.18 0.79
CA ALA A 29 -6.76 -7.27 1.71
C ALA A 29 -7.94 -7.92 2.45
N MET A 30 -9.12 -7.29 2.47
CA MET A 30 -10.27 -7.73 3.26
C MET A 30 -11.56 -7.68 2.43
N ASP A 31 -11.50 -8.22 1.22
CA ASP A 31 -12.69 -8.42 0.38
C ASP A 31 -13.59 -9.52 0.98
N ARG A 32 -14.91 -9.32 0.93
CA ARG A 32 -15.91 -10.28 1.42
C ARG A 32 -16.88 -10.76 0.34
N ASP A 33 -16.70 -10.26 -0.89
CA ASP A 33 -17.59 -10.48 -2.01
C ASP A 33 -16.96 -11.45 -3.05
N ASN A 34 -15.98 -12.24 -2.63
CA ASN A 34 -15.24 -13.21 -3.45
C ASN A 34 -14.60 -12.62 -4.72
N ARG A 35 -14.11 -11.38 -4.66
CA ARG A 35 -13.38 -10.76 -5.78
C ARG A 35 -11.90 -11.12 -5.71
N TRP A 36 -11.58 -12.29 -6.24
CA TRP A 36 -10.24 -12.89 -6.17
C TRP A 36 -9.12 -12.03 -6.76
N ASP A 37 -9.38 -11.22 -7.80
CA ASP A 37 -8.39 -10.30 -8.37
C ASP A 37 -7.82 -9.29 -7.36
N ARG A 38 -8.61 -8.92 -6.35
CA ARG A 38 -8.20 -7.97 -5.30
C ARG A 38 -7.39 -8.67 -4.23
N VAL A 39 -7.84 -9.87 -3.84
CA VAL A 39 -7.20 -10.70 -2.82
C VAL A 39 -5.85 -11.21 -3.31
N GLU A 40 -5.75 -11.57 -4.59
CA GLU A 40 -4.49 -11.95 -5.24
C GLU A 40 -3.43 -10.84 -5.12
N GLN A 41 -3.80 -9.58 -5.39
CA GLN A 41 -2.87 -8.46 -5.22
C GLN A 41 -2.39 -8.28 -3.77
N ALA A 42 -3.22 -8.64 -2.79
CA ALA A 42 -2.83 -8.63 -1.39
C ALA A 42 -1.88 -9.78 -1.05
N TYR A 43 -2.15 -10.95 -1.61
CA TYR A 43 -1.33 -12.13 -1.44
C TYR A 43 0.07 -11.96 -2.04
N ASP A 44 0.17 -11.45 -3.27
CA ASP A 44 1.44 -11.18 -3.95
C ASP A 44 2.30 -10.17 -3.18
N LEU A 45 1.65 -9.16 -2.59
CA LEU A 45 2.36 -8.15 -1.80
C LEU A 45 2.96 -8.75 -0.52
N LEU A 46 2.25 -9.70 0.10
CA LEU A 46 2.69 -10.32 1.36
C LEU A 46 3.73 -11.41 1.14
N THR A 47 3.67 -12.14 0.03
CA THR A 47 4.54 -13.30 -0.24
C THR A 47 5.73 -12.95 -1.12
N LEU A 48 5.51 -12.21 -2.20
CA LEU A 48 6.53 -11.85 -3.18
C LEU A 48 7.06 -10.43 -2.98
N GLY A 49 6.41 -9.63 -2.15
CA GLY A 49 6.70 -8.19 -2.02
C GLY A 49 6.31 -7.40 -3.27
N GLN A 50 5.45 -7.96 -4.12
CA GLN A 50 5.10 -7.39 -5.42
C GLN A 50 3.66 -6.90 -5.41
N ARG A 51 3.43 -5.76 -6.08
CA ARG A 51 2.08 -5.29 -6.38
C ARG A 51 2.02 -4.86 -7.83
N ARG A 52 1.15 -5.52 -8.61
CA ARG A 52 0.81 -5.07 -9.96
C ARG A 52 -0.06 -3.81 -9.86
N ILE A 53 0.51 -2.66 -10.21
CA ILE A 53 -0.23 -1.39 -10.31
C ILE A 53 -0.53 -1.15 -11.79
N PRO A 54 -1.75 -1.42 -12.27
CA PRO A 54 -2.13 -1.03 -13.62
C PRO A 54 -2.18 0.50 -13.68
N GLY A 55 -1.36 1.08 -14.56
CA GLY A 55 -1.27 2.53 -14.75
C GLY A 55 -0.36 3.20 -13.72
N ARG A 56 0.93 3.33 -14.06
CA ARG A 56 1.72 4.43 -13.50
C ARG A 56 1.05 5.72 -13.95
N TYR A 57 0.48 6.49 -13.03
CA TYR A 57 0.44 7.94 -13.22
C TYR A 57 1.90 8.38 -13.29
N ARG A 58 2.46 8.36 -14.50
CA ARG A 58 3.72 8.99 -14.81
C ARG A 58 3.55 10.41 -14.33
N ARG A 59 4.23 10.79 -13.24
CA ARG A 59 4.39 12.20 -12.86
C ARG A 59 4.83 12.88 -14.15
N ARG A 60 3.92 13.63 -14.78
CA ARG A 60 4.27 14.55 -15.85
C ARG A 60 5.15 15.55 -15.14
N GLY A 61 6.46 15.31 -15.18
CA GLY A 61 7.43 16.32 -14.85
C GLY A 61 7.03 17.57 -15.61
N SER A 62 6.96 18.66 -14.88
CA SER A 62 6.92 20.03 -15.35
C SER A 62 7.97 20.24 -16.45
N ALA A 63 7.58 20.04 -17.70
CA ALA A 63 8.29 20.52 -18.86
C ALA A 63 7.23 21.06 -19.79
N GLY A 64 7.11 22.38 -19.78
CA GLY A 64 6.14 23.12 -20.56
C GLY A 64 6.23 22.78 -22.03
N ARG A 65 5.09 22.44 -22.62
CA ARG A 65 4.62 23.03 -23.88
C ARG A 65 3.16 22.64 -24.07
N LEU A 66 2.26 23.58 -23.81
CA LEU A 66 0.98 23.59 -24.50
C LEU A 66 1.30 23.85 -25.99
N ARG A 67 0.80 22.99 -26.87
CA ARG A 67 0.83 23.19 -28.33
C ARG A 67 -0.53 22.75 -28.87
N PRO A 68 -0.94 23.41 -29.97
CA PRO A 68 -1.96 24.46 -30.01
C PRO A 68 -3.36 23.98 -29.61
#